data_AF-A0A956BXJ1-F1
#
_entry.id   AF-A0A956BXJ1-F1
#
_cell.length_a   1.000
_cell.length_b   1.000
_cell.length_c   1.000
_cell.angle_alpha   90.00
_cell.angle_beta   90.00
_cell.angle_gamma   90.00
#
_symmetry.space_group_name_H-M   'P 1'
#
loop_
_entity.id
_entity.type
_entity.pdbx_description
1 polymer ?
#
loop_
_entity_poly.entity_id
_entity_poly.type
_entity_poly.pdbx_seq_one_letter_code
_entity_poly.pdbx_strand_id
1 'polypeptide(L)'
;PIRRAVMRPSAIRERILEDHATLRRIVARIDDLGEQVRVGREDLFRELCIAARDLHGALLRHLDREDRLLRPFLQTSDAFGPVRVDKLDEEHTAQRAELVALVSRLGALSPEDLADYLIGFGRRLLEDMKHEEGTILHPRFLKDDLVHVDLGG
;
A
#
# COMPACT_ATOMS: atom_id res chain seq x y z
N PRO A 1 15.40 31.03 5.30
CA PRO A 1 14.09 30.40 4.99
C PRO A 1 14.30 29.11 4.18
N ILE A 2 14.17 27.95 4.84
CA ILE A 2 14.25 26.66 4.16
C ILE A 2 12.97 26.53 3.32
N ARG A 3 13.08 26.67 1.99
CA ARG A 3 11.99 26.32 1.09
C ARG A 3 11.66 24.85 1.34
N ARG A 4 10.49 24.56 1.95
CA ARG A 4 9.88 23.22 1.87
C ARG A 4 9.82 22.90 0.39
N ALA A 5 10.58 21.91 -0.08
CA ALA A 5 10.49 21.45 -1.45
C ALA A 5 9.05 20.93 -1.64
N VAL A 6 8.22 21.71 -2.33
CA VAL A 6 6.88 21.29 -2.71
C VAL A 6 7.08 20.16 -3.72
N MET A 7 6.84 18.92 -3.29
CA MET A 7 6.89 17.78 -4.20
C MET A 7 5.71 17.89 -5.16
N ARG A 8 5.99 17.69 -6.44
CA ARG A 8 4.97 17.74 -7.49
C ARG A 8 4.03 16.53 -7.38
N PRO A 9 2.73 16.65 -7.71
CA PRO A 9 1.78 15.54 -7.63
C PRO A 9 2.24 14.31 -8.43
N SER A 10 2.83 14.53 -9.60
CA SER A 10 3.44 13.46 -10.41
C SER A 10 4.56 12.71 -9.67
N ALA A 11 5.43 13.43 -8.95
CA ALA A 11 6.52 12.84 -8.18
C ALA A 11 6.02 12.10 -6.93
N ILE A 12 4.92 12.56 -6.30
CA ILE A 12 4.25 11.81 -5.23
C ILE A 12 3.72 10.48 -5.80
N ARG A 13 3.01 10.56 -6.93
CA ARG A 13 2.46 9.40 -7.64
C ARG A 13 3.54 8.38 -8.00
N GLU A 14 4.62 8.81 -8.65
CA GLU A 14 5.73 7.93 -9.04
C GLU A 14 6.28 7.16 -7.84
N ARG A 15 6.47 7.83 -6.72
CA ARG A 15 7.02 7.23 -5.50
C ARG A 15 6.09 6.19 -4.87
N ILE A 16 4.78 6.42 -4.93
CA ILE A 16 3.78 5.46 -4.45
C ILE A 16 3.74 4.24 -5.37
N LEU A 17 3.82 4.44 -6.69
CA LEU A 17 3.89 3.34 -7.66
C LEU A 17 5.17 2.50 -7.53
N GLU A 18 6.29 3.11 -7.15
CA GLU A 18 7.53 2.40 -6.81
C GLU A 18 7.34 1.50 -5.57
N ASP A 19 6.63 2.00 -4.55
CA ASP A 19 6.25 1.21 -3.39
C ASP A 19 5.32 0.04 -3.81
N HIS A 20 4.32 0.27 -4.67
CA HIS A 20 3.44 -0.79 -5.20
C HIS A 20 4.23 -1.85 -5.98
N ALA A 21 5.20 -1.45 -6.80
CA ALA A 21 6.05 -2.39 -7.52
C ALA A 21 6.88 -3.26 -6.56
N THR A 22 7.30 -2.69 -5.42
CA THR A 22 7.97 -3.46 -4.36
C THR A 22 7.02 -4.41 -3.66
N LEU A 23 5.83 -3.96 -3.27
CA LEU A 23 4.81 -4.79 -2.65
C LEU A 23 4.41 -5.97 -3.55
N ARG A 24 4.18 -5.74 -4.84
CA ARG A 24 3.88 -6.79 -5.84
C ARG A 24 4.94 -7.88 -5.90
N ARG A 25 6.23 -7.51 -5.85
CA ARG A 25 7.32 -8.51 -5.84
C ARG A 25 7.32 -9.35 -4.57
N ILE A 26 7.03 -8.73 -3.42
CA ILE A 26 6.96 -9.46 -2.15
C ILE A 26 5.73 -10.39 -2.14
N VAL A 27 4.57 -9.92 -2.60
CA VAL A 27 3.36 -10.73 -2.72
C VAL A 27 3.60 -11.92 -3.66
N ALA A 28 4.20 -11.72 -4.82
CA ALA A 28 4.52 -12.83 -5.74
C ALA A 28 5.44 -13.88 -5.10
N ARG A 29 6.41 -13.44 -4.29
CA ARG A 29 7.28 -14.36 -3.52
C ARG A 29 6.50 -15.11 -2.43
N ILE A 30 5.57 -14.45 -1.76
CA ILE A 30 4.69 -15.09 -0.77
C ILE A 30 3.78 -16.11 -1.44
N ASP A 31 3.23 -15.82 -2.61
CA ASP A 31 2.39 -16.75 -3.35
C ASP A 31 3.18 -18.02 -3.72
N ASP A 32 4.39 -17.87 -4.28
CA ASP A 32 5.24 -19.01 -4.63
C ASP A 32 5.62 -19.86 -3.40
N LEU A 33 6.13 -19.23 -2.34
CA LEU A 33 6.49 -19.94 -1.10
C LEU A 33 5.27 -20.57 -0.43
N GLY A 34 4.16 -19.84 -0.41
CA GLY A 34 2.90 -20.28 0.19
C GLY A 34 2.37 -21.53 -0.50
N GLU A 35 2.31 -21.54 -1.83
CA GLU A 35 1.84 -22.72 -2.57
C GLU A 35 2.74 -23.95 -2.35
N GLN A 36 4.06 -23.75 -2.24
CA GLN A 36 4.97 -24.86 -1.93
C GLN A 36 4.76 -25.40 -0.50
N VAL A 37 4.60 -24.51 0.48
CA VAL A 37 4.33 -24.90 1.87
C VAL A 37 3.01 -25.66 1.97
N ARG A 38 1.96 -25.21 1.27
CA ARG A 38 0.64 -25.88 1.24
C ARG A 38 0.69 -27.32 0.73
N VAL A 39 1.60 -27.63 -0.20
CA VAL A 39 1.78 -29.00 -0.71
C VAL A 39 2.78 -29.82 0.12
N GLY A 40 3.17 -29.32 1.30
CA GLY A 40 3.97 -30.06 2.29
C GLY A 40 5.47 -29.75 2.29
N ARG A 41 5.92 -28.67 1.62
CA ARG A 41 7.33 -28.21 1.70
C ARG A 41 7.58 -27.39 2.96
N GLU A 42 7.50 -28.05 4.10
CA GLU A 42 7.74 -27.43 5.41
C GLU A 42 9.14 -26.81 5.55
N ASP A 43 10.12 -27.29 4.78
CA ASP A 43 11.47 -26.74 4.71
C ASP A 43 11.50 -25.26 4.28
N LEU A 44 10.47 -24.81 3.57
CA LEU A 44 10.31 -23.42 3.10
C LEU A 44 9.50 -22.53 4.05
N PHE A 45 9.00 -23.09 5.15
CA PHE A 45 8.15 -22.34 6.08
C PHE A 45 8.87 -21.14 6.71
N ARG A 46 10.17 -21.29 6.96
CA ARG A 46 10.99 -20.19 7.49
C ARG A 46 11.09 -19.03 6.50
N GLU A 47 11.30 -19.33 5.22
CA GLU A 47 11.37 -18.37 4.13
C GLU A 47 10.04 -17.66 3.95
N LEU A 48 8.92 -18.38 4.04
CA LEU A 48 7.57 -17.81 4.02
C LEU A 48 7.38 -16.81 5.18
N CYS A 49 7.78 -17.19 6.39
CA CYS A 49 7.74 -16.28 7.56
C CYS A 49 8.62 -15.04 7.39
N ILE A 50 9.77 -15.16 6.71
CA ILE A 50 10.63 -13.99 6.40
C ILE A 50 9.91 -13.09 5.39
N ALA A 51 9.37 -13.66 4.31
CA ALA A 51 8.64 -12.89 3.30
C ALA A 51 7.41 -12.17 3.88
N ALA A 52 6.70 -12.80 4.82
CA ALA A 52 5.60 -12.17 5.55
C ALA A 52 6.04 -10.95 6.38
N ARG A 53 7.20 -11.01 7.04
CA ARG A 53 7.77 -9.86 7.78
C ARG A 53 8.24 -8.76 6.82
N ASP A 54 8.81 -9.14 5.68
CA ASP A 54 9.19 -8.20 4.63
C ASP A 54 7.96 -7.45 4.11
N LEU A 55 6.85 -8.17 3.87
CA LEU A 55 5.59 -7.58 3.45
C LEU A 55 5.05 -6.61 4.51
N HIS A 56 5.00 -7.03 5.77
CA HIS A 56 4.56 -6.18 6.88
C HIS A 56 5.37 -4.87 6.93
N GLY A 57 6.70 -4.97 6.89
CA GLY A 57 7.56 -3.80 6.92
C GLY A 57 7.40 -2.90 5.70
N ALA A 58 7.23 -3.48 4.50
CA ALA A 58 7.03 -2.72 3.26
C ALA A 58 5.68 -2.00 3.25
N LEU A 59 4.60 -2.70 3.62
CA LEU A 59 3.26 -2.11 3.63
C LEU A 59 3.16 -1.00 4.66
N LEU A 60 3.71 -1.19 5.87
CA LEU A 60 3.71 -0.14 6.88
C LEU A 60 4.44 1.14 6.41
N ARG A 61 5.57 0.99 5.71
CA ARG A 61 6.30 2.14 5.14
C ARG A 61 5.53 2.83 4.02
N HIS A 62 4.79 2.07 3.21
CA HIS A 62 3.95 2.59 2.15
C HIS A 62 2.80 3.43 2.73
N LEU A 63 2.05 2.90 3.70
CA LEU A 63 0.97 3.64 4.39
C LEU A 63 1.49 4.93 5.04
N ASP A 64 2.62 4.84 5.76
CA ASP A 64 3.25 6.01 6.37
C ASP A 64 3.68 7.06 5.33
N ARG A 65 4.04 6.63 4.10
CA ARG A 65 4.39 7.55 3.01
C ARG A 65 3.15 8.24 2.47
N GLU A 66 2.06 7.51 2.26
CA GLU A 66 0.80 8.06 1.77
C GLU A 66 0.20 9.05 2.76
N ASP A 67 0.20 8.73 4.05
CA ASP A 67 -0.23 9.64 5.12
C ASP A 67 0.57 10.95 5.13
N ARG A 68 1.86 10.88 4.80
CA ARG A 68 2.77 12.04 4.80
C ARG A 68 2.74 12.86 3.52
N LEU A 69 2.51 12.22 2.36
CA LEU A 69 2.66 12.84 1.05
C LEU A 69 1.32 12.99 0.32
N LEU A 70 0.55 11.91 0.22
CA LEU A 70 -0.68 11.86 -0.56
C LEU A 70 -1.84 12.52 0.19
N ARG A 71 -2.03 12.17 1.46
CA ARG A 71 -3.15 12.68 2.27
C ARG A 71 -3.20 14.21 2.33
N PRO A 72 -2.09 14.95 2.61
CA PRO A 72 -2.13 16.41 2.61
C PRO A 72 -2.43 17.01 1.23
N PHE A 73 -2.00 16.34 0.15
CA PHE A 73 -2.30 16.77 -1.21
C PHE A 73 -3.80 16.62 -1.49
N LEU A 74 -4.39 15.45 -1.21
CA LEU A 74 -5.81 15.17 -1.45
C LEU A 74 -6.70 16.18 -0.74
N GLN A 75 -6.39 16.52 0.52
CA GLN A 75 -7.13 17.51 1.31
C GLN A 75 -7.26 18.87 0.60
N THR A 76 -6.26 19.24 -0.21
CA THR A 76 -6.17 20.55 -0.86
C THR A 76 -6.46 20.52 -2.37
N SER A 77 -6.74 19.33 -2.93
CA SER A 77 -6.77 19.11 -4.39
C SER A 77 -8.03 19.63 -5.08
N ASP A 78 -9.22 19.46 -4.50
CA ASP A 78 -10.50 19.96 -5.01
C ASP A 78 -11.59 19.93 -3.92
N ALA A 79 -12.84 20.24 -4.31
CA ALA A 79 -14.00 20.23 -3.42
C ALA A 79 -14.39 18.85 -2.83
N PHE A 80 -13.87 17.76 -3.39
CA PHE A 80 -14.04 16.38 -2.90
C PHE A 80 -12.83 15.88 -2.11
N GLY A 81 -11.80 16.71 -1.94
CA GLY A 81 -10.58 16.41 -1.18
C GLY A 81 -10.84 15.80 0.21
N PRO A 82 -11.70 16.41 1.05
CA PRO A 82 -12.02 15.88 2.37
C PRO A 82 -12.63 14.47 2.33
N VAL A 83 -13.58 14.22 1.42
CA VAL A 83 -14.23 12.90 1.29
C VAL A 83 -13.23 11.81 0.88
N ARG A 84 -12.27 12.15 0.00
CA ARG A 84 -11.21 11.21 -0.39
C ARG A 84 -10.21 10.94 0.74
N VAL A 85 -9.93 11.94 1.57
CA VAL A 85 -9.08 11.77 2.76
C VAL A 85 -9.78 10.88 3.79
N ASP A 86 -11.07 11.08 4.05
CA ASP A 86 -11.82 10.26 4.99
C ASP A 86 -11.82 8.78 4.54
N LYS A 87 -12.07 8.52 3.25
CA LYS A 87 -12.00 7.16 2.68
C LYS A 87 -10.60 6.54 2.81
N LEU A 88 -9.55 7.31 2.51
CA LEU A 88 -8.16 6.86 2.63
C LEU A 88 -7.81 6.52 4.09
N ASP A 89 -8.22 7.36 5.04
CA ASP A 89 -7.96 7.17 6.47
C ASP A 89 -8.70 5.93 7.02
N GLU A 90 -9.94 5.68 6.57
CA GLU A 90 -10.71 4.47 6.89
C GLU A 90 -10.01 3.21 6.35
N GLU A 91 -9.57 3.23 5.10
CA GLU A 91 -8.86 2.12 4.45
C GLU A 91 -7.52 1.83 5.14
N HIS A 92 -6.74 2.87 5.43
CA HIS A 92 -5.45 2.73 6.14
C HIS A 92 -5.64 2.19 7.56
N THR A 93 -6.70 2.60 8.26
CA THR A 93 -6.99 2.08 9.60
C THR A 93 -7.26 0.57 9.56
N ALA A 94 -8.05 0.11 8.58
CA ALA A 94 -8.32 -1.31 8.38
C ALA A 94 -7.05 -2.09 8.03
N GLN A 95 -6.24 -1.59 7.08
CA GLN A 95 -4.99 -2.24 6.68
C GLN A 95 -3.96 -2.32 7.81
N ARG A 96 -3.84 -1.28 8.64
CA ARG A 96 -2.98 -1.30 9.85
C ARG A 96 -3.46 -2.34 10.87
N ALA A 97 -4.78 -2.49 11.05
CA ALA A 97 -5.33 -3.53 11.91
C ALA A 97 -5.03 -4.94 11.36
N GLU A 98 -5.12 -5.14 10.04
CA GLU A 98 -4.74 -6.40 9.40
C GLU A 98 -3.24 -6.71 9.58
N LEU A 99 -2.36 -5.70 9.48
CA LEU A 99 -0.92 -5.86 9.72
C LEU A 99 -0.60 -6.29 11.15
N VAL A 100 -1.25 -5.69 12.15
CA VAL A 100 -1.10 -6.12 13.55
C VAL A 100 -1.51 -7.59 13.69
N ALA A 101 -2.64 -7.96 13.09
CA ALA A 101 -3.15 -9.31 13.16
C ALA A 101 -2.27 -10.33 12.39
N LEU A 102 -1.63 -9.92 11.30
CA LEU A 102 -0.63 -10.72 10.58
C LEU A 102 0.56 -11.08 11.50
N VAL A 103 1.10 -10.10 12.24
CA VAL A 103 2.23 -10.36 13.16
C VAL A 103 1.85 -11.33 14.26
N SER A 104 0.65 -11.20 14.85
CA SER A 104 0.16 -12.12 15.88
C SER A 104 -0.02 -13.55 15.37
N ARG A 105 -0.25 -13.74 14.06
CA ARG A 105 -0.38 -15.07 13.44
C ARG A 105 0.95 -15.74 13.15
N LEU A 106 2.05 -14.98 13.02
CA LEU A 106 3.39 -15.52 12.82
C LEU A 106 3.83 -16.34 14.04
N GLY A 107 3.74 -17.67 13.92
CA GLY A 107 4.08 -18.62 14.98
C GLY A 107 2.90 -19.14 15.80
N ALA A 108 1.67 -18.67 15.53
CA ALA A 108 0.45 -19.18 16.14
C ALA A 108 -0.30 -20.18 15.25
N LEU A 109 -0.10 -20.08 13.94
CA LEU A 109 -0.74 -20.93 12.93
C LEU A 109 0.15 -22.10 12.52
N SER A 110 -0.49 -23.16 12.00
CA SER A 110 0.21 -24.20 11.23
C SER A 110 0.84 -23.61 9.96
N PRO A 111 1.86 -24.28 9.37
CA PRO A 111 2.44 -23.85 8.10
C PRO A 111 1.43 -23.62 6.98
N GLU A 112 0.47 -24.54 6.84
CA GLU A 112 -0.56 -24.52 5.80
C GLU A 112 -1.55 -23.38 6.03
N ASP A 113 -2.04 -23.21 7.27
CA ASP A 113 -2.97 -22.13 7.61
C ASP A 113 -2.32 -20.75 7.42
N LEU A 114 -1.03 -20.63 7.77
CA LEU A 114 -0.30 -19.39 7.53
C LEU A 114 -0.16 -19.11 6.03
N ALA A 115 0.15 -20.13 5.22
CA ALA A 115 0.27 -19.99 3.78
C ALA A 115 -1.05 -19.56 3.13
N ASP A 116 -2.16 -20.22 3.47
CA ASP A 116 -3.51 -19.85 2.99
C ASP A 116 -3.87 -18.41 3.36
N TYR A 117 -3.61 -18.03 4.61
CA TYR A 117 -3.85 -16.67 5.09
C TYR A 117 -3.03 -15.63 4.32
N LEU A 118 -1.73 -15.90 4.10
CA LEU A 118 -0.81 -14.98 3.43
C LEU A 118 -1.14 -14.81 1.93
N ILE A 119 -1.49 -15.90 1.24
CA ILE A 119 -1.95 -15.84 -0.16
C ILE A 119 -3.24 -15.03 -0.25
N GLY A 120 -4.20 -15.29 0.64
CA GLY A 120 -5.45 -14.54 0.70
C GLY A 120 -5.24 -13.05 0.96
N PHE A 121 -4.34 -12.72 1.89
CA PHE A 121 -3.94 -11.33 2.19
C PHE A 121 -3.27 -10.67 0.98
N GLY A 122 -2.33 -11.35 0.32
CA GLY A 122 -1.63 -10.86 -0.87
C GLY A 122 -2.60 -10.51 -2.00
N ARG A 123 -3.62 -11.35 -2.25
CA ARG A 123 -4.65 -11.08 -3.27
C ARG A 123 -5.46 -9.83 -2.98
N ARG A 124 -5.93 -9.63 -1.74
CA ARG A 124 -6.66 -8.41 -1.36
C ARG A 124 -5.79 -7.16 -1.53
N LEU A 125 -4.52 -7.23 -1.11
CA LEU A 125 -3.59 -6.12 -1.28
C LEU A 125 -3.36 -5.76 -2.77
N LEU A 126 -3.30 -6.76 -3.66
CA LEU A 126 -3.20 -6.52 -5.11
C LEU A 126 -4.46 -5.84 -5.68
N GLU A 127 -5.64 -6.18 -5.15
CA GLU A 127 -6.91 -5.56 -5.53
C GLU A 127 -6.99 -4.11 -5.05
N ASP A 128 -6.58 -3.84 -3.82
CA ASP A 128 -6.50 -2.48 -3.25
C ASP A 128 -5.59 -1.58 -4.10
N MET A 129 -4.35 -2.02 -4.35
CA MET A 129 -3.40 -1.27 -5.20
C MET A 129 -3.97 -1.00 -6.60
N LYS A 130 -4.69 -1.96 -7.19
CA LYS A 130 -5.33 -1.78 -8.50
C LYS A 130 -6.45 -0.75 -8.43
N HIS A 131 -7.23 -0.73 -7.36
CA HIS A 131 -8.28 0.25 -7.13
C HIS A 131 -7.70 1.66 -6.99
N GLU A 132 -6.67 1.83 -6.15
CA GLU A 132 -5.98 3.10 -5.94
C GLU A 132 -5.35 3.63 -7.24
N GLU A 133 -4.67 2.77 -7.99
CA GLU A 133 -4.09 3.09 -9.31
C GLU A 133 -5.14 3.54 -10.34
N GLY A 134 -6.34 2.96 -10.28
CA GLY A 134 -7.47 3.33 -11.13
C GLY A 134 -8.22 4.59 -10.68
N THR A 135 -8.00 5.03 -9.44
CA THR A 135 -8.75 6.13 -8.81
C THR A 135 -7.84 7.27 -8.40
N ILE A 136 -7.34 7.26 -7.17
CA ILE A 136 -6.62 8.35 -6.51
C ILE A 136 -5.24 8.58 -7.17
N LEU A 137 -4.57 7.51 -7.60
CA LEU A 137 -3.26 7.57 -8.24
C LEU A 137 -3.34 7.65 -9.77
N HIS A 138 -4.54 7.77 -10.34
CA HIS A 138 -4.70 7.86 -11.78
C HIS A 138 -4.03 9.14 -12.31
N PRO A 139 -3.28 9.09 -13.44
CA PRO A 139 -2.56 10.25 -13.99
C PRO A 139 -3.42 11.48 -14.31
N ARG A 140 -4.75 11.38 -14.25
CA ARG A 140 -5.67 12.51 -14.48
C ARG A 140 -5.91 13.35 -13.23
N PHE A 141 -5.69 12.80 -12.03
CA PHE A 141 -5.91 13.50 -10.76
C PHE A 141 -4.60 13.99 -10.12
N LEU A 142 -3.46 13.41 -10.50
CA LEU A 142 -2.12 13.79 -10.04
C LEU A 142 -1.26 14.32 -11.20
N LYS A 143 -1.76 15.32 -11.92
CA LYS A 143 -0.97 16.08 -12.90
C LYS A 143 -0.31 17.30 -12.24
N ASP A 144 0.79 17.74 -12.82
CA ASP A 144 1.50 18.96 -12.42
C ASP A 144 0.75 20.25 -12.80
N ASP A 145 -0.50 20.15 -13.28
CA ASP A 145 -1.29 21.30 -13.73
C ASP A 145 -1.66 22.17 -12.51
N LEU A 146 -0.82 23.15 -12.24
CA LEU A 146 -1.14 24.34 -11.47
C LEU A 146 -2.36 24.99 -12.12
N VAL A 147 -3.55 24.79 -11.55
CA VAL A 147 -4.68 25.67 -11.84
C VAL A 147 -4.33 27.03 -11.25
N HIS A 148 -3.72 27.88 -12.08
CA HIS A 148 -3.76 29.33 -11.84
C HIS A 148 -5.23 29.73 -11.96
N VAL A 149 -5.90 29.91 -10.82
CA VAL A 149 -7.17 30.64 -10.81
C VAL A 149 -6.78 32.10 -10.99
N ASP A 150 -6.71 32.53 -12.25
CA ASP A 150 -6.72 33.95 -12.56
C ASP A 150 -8.18 34.41 -12.38
N LEU A 151 -8.52 34.89 -11.18
CA LEU A 151 -9.74 35.66 -10.98
C LEU A 151 -9.51 37.02 -11.62
N GLY A 152 -9.68 37.06 -12.94
CA GLY A 152 -9.71 38.30 -13.69
C GLY A 152 -11.00 39.07 -13.41
N GLY A 153 -10.86 40.37 -13.13
CA GLY A 153 -11.90 41.39 -13.23
C GLY A 153 -12.35 41.98 -11.91
#